data_AF-A0A356KXL1-F1
#
_entry.id   AF-A0A356KXL1-F1
#
_cell.length_a   1.000
_cell.length_b   1.000
_cell.length_c   1.000
_cell.angle_alpha   90.00
_cell.angle_beta   90.00
_cell.angle_gamma   90.00
#
_symmetry.space_group_name_H-M   'P 1'
#
loop_
_entity.id
_entity.type
_entity.pdbx_description
1 polymer ?
#
loop_
_entity_poly.entity_id
_entity_poly.type
_entity_poly.pdbx_seq_one_letter_code
_entity_poly.pdbx_strand_id
1 'polypeptide(L)'
;MSRRAALALGLALALLACSEPAPAPETPEAAPTPAAPVGPWRVEVALDAGVTLNACALGDVDPTRPGPELVAVGGKGEVFVVWREGEGWGSTRALSTGGELVQVAVGDVDPTRPGLEIVAVGASRGGEDDGTPGRATLIYRAGDQWQSERLRDERSLLHAVCPVPGGVLVAGYDQRVALLQRVEGRWRAKDLGELPGPARCAVPLPDDPGPAGAAFCCKDGSVVRCVRRGDDYELQPADFRASGRARLSAANDHLLVADDDGTLALVPGLAPGLPTHVRGQARVEIYRASSKLRGAVLADVDPSVPGLEACTCSGAGELTVLSHVGGRWEPVEVTQDTATLHDLCYGPLGDLGPVLAAASRGGRLWVARRR
;
A
#
# COMPACT_ATOMS: atom_id res chain seq x y z
N MET A 1 47.40 -53.84 -31.74
CA MET A 1 46.85 -52.51 -31.40
C MET A 1 45.42 -52.72 -30.91
N SER A 2 45.22 -52.71 -29.59
CA SER A 2 44.44 -51.71 -28.83
C SER A 2 42.96 -52.11 -28.65
N ARG A 3 42.63 -52.84 -27.56
CA ARG A 3 42.07 -52.38 -26.25
C ARG A 3 40.54 -52.23 -26.28
N ARG A 4 39.82 -53.24 -25.78
CA ARG A 4 39.21 -53.34 -24.42
C ARG A 4 37.92 -52.52 -24.27
N ALA A 5 36.79 -53.22 -24.35
CA ALA A 5 35.47 -52.76 -23.93
C ALA A 5 35.38 -52.75 -22.39
N ALA A 6 34.94 -51.63 -21.81
CA ALA A 6 34.63 -51.49 -20.40
C ALA A 6 33.11 -51.42 -20.23
N LEU A 7 32.55 -52.42 -19.56
CA LEU A 7 31.17 -52.48 -19.10
C LEU A 7 31.07 -51.62 -17.82
N ALA A 8 30.30 -50.54 -17.84
CA ALA A 8 29.99 -49.75 -16.65
C ALA A 8 28.74 -50.31 -15.98
N LEU A 9 28.93 -50.95 -14.82
CA LEU A 9 27.88 -51.45 -13.95
C LEU A 9 27.39 -50.27 -13.08
N GLY A 10 26.21 -49.74 -13.40
CA GLY A 10 25.56 -48.67 -12.62
C GLY A 10 24.91 -49.24 -11.36
N LEU A 11 25.45 -48.87 -10.20
CA LEU A 11 24.92 -49.21 -8.88
C LEU A 11 23.70 -48.33 -8.57
N ALA A 12 22.50 -48.91 -8.47
CA ALA A 12 21.31 -48.22 -8.00
C ALA A 12 21.26 -48.26 -6.45
N LEU A 13 21.56 -47.14 -5.81
CA LEU A 13 21.35 -46.95 -4.38
C LEU A 13 19.91 -46.48 -4.14
N ALA A 14 19.07 -47.35 -3.57
CA ALA A 14 17.75 -46.96 -3.08
C ALA A 14 17.88 -46.29 -1.71
N LEU A 15 17.74 -44.97 -1.66
CA LEU A 15 17.56 -44.21 -0.43
C LEU A 15 16.11 -44.36 0.04
N LEU A 16 15.87 -45.25 1.00
CA LEU A 16 14.65 -45.22 1.82
C LEU A 16 14.77 -44.03 2.79
N ALA A 17 14.15 -42.90 2.44
CA ALA A 17 13.92 -41.83 3.37
C ALA A 17 12.77 -42.23 4.33
N CYS A 18 13.07 -42.34 5.62
CA CYS A 18 12.06 -42.39 6.67
C CYS A 18 11.36 -41.02 6.69
N SER A 19 10.15 -40.93 6.14
CA SER A 19 9.30 -39.75 6.27
C SER A 19 8.71 -39.70 7.69
N GLU A 20 9.06 -38.67 8.45
CA GLU A 20 8.40 -38.37 9.72
C GLU A 20 6.92 -38.03 9.48
N PRO A 21 6.00 -38.45 10.38
CA PRO A 21 4.59 -38.10 10.27
C PRO A 21 4.41 -36.58 10.33
N ALA A 22 3.57 -36.05 9.44
CA ALA A 22 3.24 -34.63 9.41
C ALA A 22 2.68 -34.19 10.78
N PRO A 23 3.09 -33.02 11.31
CA PRO A 23 2.54 -32.49 12.56
C PRO A 23 1.03 -32.31 12.43
N ALA A 24 0.32 -32.62 13.52
CA ALA A 24 -1.12 -32.43 13.59
C ALA A 24 -1.47 -30.94 13.34
N PRO A 25 -2.58 -30.64 12.63
CA PRO A 25 -3.00 -29.26 12.42
C PRO A 25 -3.22 -28.58 13.77
N GLU A 26 -2.51 -27.47 14.00
CA GLU A 26 -2.66 -26.66 15.21
C GLU A 26 -4.11 -26.18 15.32
N THR A 27 -4.68 -26.32 16.52
CA THR A 27 -6.02 -25.83 16.80
C THR A 27 -5.97 -24.30 16.74
N PRO A 28 -6.84 -23.63 15.97
CA PRO A 28 -6.78 -22.18 15.84
C PRO A 28 -6.91 -21.53 17.22
N GLU A 29 -5.86 -20.83 17.62
CA GLU A 29 -5.81 -20.08 18.87
C GLU A 29 -6.97 -19.07 18.90
N ALA A 30 -7.66 -18.99 20.04
CA ALA A 30 -8.79 -18.09 20.18
C ALA A 30 -8.36 -16.65 19.84
N ALA A 31 -9.15 -15.97 19.02
CA ALA A 31 -8.83 -14.61 18.59
C ALA A 31 -8.55 -13.71 19.82
N PRO A 32 -7.40 -13.04 19.89
CA PRO A 32 -7.05 -12.22 21.05
C PRO A 32 -8.10 -11.13 21.23
N THR A 33 -8.55 -10.98 22.48
CA THR A 33 -9.48 -9.91 22.85
C THR A 33 -8.83 -8.55 22.51
N PRO A 34 -9.54 -7.63 21.82
CA PRO A 34 -8.97 -6.33 21.48
C PRO A 34 -8.50 -5.61 22.75
N ALA A 35 -7.31 -5.01 22.67
CA ALA A 35 -6.73 -4.26 23.78
C ALA A 35 -7.66 -3.11 24.22
N ALA A 36 -7.61 -2.78 25.50
CA ALA A 36 -8.33 -1.64 26.04
C ALA A 36 -7.92 -0.35 25.29
N PRO A 37 -8.84 0.61 25.07
CA PRO A 37 -8.54 1.85 24.37
C PRO A 37 -7.38 2.58 25.06
N VAL A 38 -6.35 2.93 24.28
CA VAL A 38 -5.21 3.70 24.77
C VAL A 38 -5.49 5.19 24.53
N GLY A 39 -5.57 5.94 25.61
CA GLY A 39 -5.76 7.39 25.55
C GLY A 39 -7.08 7.81 24.91
N PRO A 40 -7.09 8.90 24.13
CA PRO A 40 -8.33 9.53 23.70
C PRO A 40 -8.86 8.99 22.34
N TRP A 41 -8.39 7.81 21.94
CA TRP A 41 -8.76 7.15 20.70
C TRP A 41 -9.89 6.15 20.90
N ARG A 42 -10.76 6.01 19.90
CA ARG A 42 -11.65 4.87 19.75
C ARG A 42 -11.12 4.00 18.63
N VAL A 43 -10.85 2.74 18.94
CA VAL A 43 -10.27 1.77 18.01
C VAL A 43 -11.21 0.57 17.89
N GLU A 44 -11.46 0.14 16.66
CA GLU A 44 -12.34 -0.97 16.31
C GLU A 44 -11.66 -1.86 15.24
N VAL A 45 -11.97 -3.15 15.25
CA VAL A 45 -11.69 -4.04 14.12
C VAL A 45 -12.89 -3.98 13.18
N ALA A 46 -12.72 -3.40 12.00
CA ALA A 46 -13.78 -3.26 10.99
C ALA A 46 -13.95 -4.53 10.14
N LEU A 47 -12.89 -5.31 10.01
CA LEU A 47 -12.88 -6.59 9.28
C LEU A 47 -11.88 -7.54 9.94
N ASP A 48 -12.28 -8.80 10.09
CA ASP A 48 -11.36 -9.94 10.27
C ASP A 48 -11.55 -10.86 9.07
N ALA A 49 -10.58 -10.83 8.15
CA ALA A 49 -10.68 -11.49 6.86
C ALA A 49 -10.27 -12.98 6.91
N GLY A 50 -9.63 -13.43 8.01
CA GLY A 50 -9.01 -14.76 8.08
C GLY A 50 -7.88 -15.00 7.06
N VAL A 51 -7.39 -13.94 6.41
CA VAL A 51 -6.28 -13.95 5.45
C VAL A 51 -5.45 -12.69 5.64
N THR A 52 -4.14 -12.76 5.39
CA THR A 52 -3.23 -11.60 5.41
C THR A 52 -3.81 -10.42 4.61
N LEU A 53 -3.84 -9.23 5.20
CA LEU A 53 -4.13 -7.98 4.49
C LEU A 53 -2.83 -7.20 4.26
N ASN A 54 -2.62 -6.75 3.02
CA ASN A 54 -1.38 -6.12 2.58
C ASN A 54 -1.51 -4.61 2.40
N ALA A 55 -2.66 -4.10 1.99
CA ALA A 55 -2.85 -2.68 1.79
C ALA A 55 -4.31 -2.27 2.02
N CYS A 56 -4.51 -1.00 2.30
CA CYS A 56 -5.83 -0.41 2.45
C CYS A 56 -5.93 0.97 1.81
N ALA A 57 -7.12 1.34 1.34
CA ALA A 57 -7.45 2.65 0.80
C ALA A 57 -8.87 3.05 1.21
N LEU A 58 -9.20 4.33 1.05
CA LEU A 58 -10.52 4.90 1.31
C LEU A 58 -11.05 5.58 0.04
N GLY A 59 -12.34 5.44 -0.21
CA GLY A 59 -13.05 6.22 -1.23
C GLY A 59 -14.47 5.73 -1.45
N ASP A 60 -15.29 6.56 -2.08
CA ASP A 60 -16.69 6.28 -2.42
C ASP A 60 -16.75 5.33 -3.62
N VAL A 61 -16.63 4.02 -3.37
CA VAL A 61 -16.48 2.98 -4.40
C VAL A 61 -17.79 2.24 -4.67
N ASP A 62 -18.76 2.33 -3.77
CA ASP A 62 -20.10 1.78 -3.97
C ASP A 62 -21.17 2.89 -3.95
N PRO A 63 -21.57 3.41 -5.13
CA PRO A 63 -22.53 4.51 -5.23
C PRO A 63 -23.93 4.17 -4.71
N THR A 64 -24.20 2.91 -4.34
CA THR A 64 -25.45 2.50 -3.69
C THR A 64 -25.46 2.74 -2.18
N ARG A 65 -24.31 3.14 -1.61
CA ARG A 65 -24.12 3.41 -0.19
C ARG A 65 -23.81 4.88 0.05
N PRO A 66 -24.17 5.42 1.23
CA PRO A 66 -23.85 6.79 1.57
C PRO A 66 -22.40 6.91 2.05
N GLY A 67 -21.62 7.67 1.29
CA GLY A 67 -20.27 8.10 1.69
C GLY A 67 -19.19 7.04 1.45
N PRO A 68 -17.93 7.37 1.75
CA PRO A 68 -16.80 6.52 1.37
C PRO A 68 -16.73 5.20 2.14
N GLU A 69 -16.17 4.19 1.48
CA GLU A 69 -15.85 2.88 2.06
C GLU A 69 -14.34 2.66 2.22
N LEU A 70 -14.01 1.73 3.11
CA LEU A 70 -12.69 1.14 3.22
C LEU A 70 -12.52 0.01 2.21
N VAL A 71 -11.36 -0.02 1.56
CA VAL A 71 -10.96 -1.08 0.66
C VAL A 71 -9.70 -1.73 1.21
N ALA A 72 -9.64 -3.05 1.28
CA ALA A 72 -8.46 -3.80 1.68
C ALA A 72 -8.15 -4.93 0.70
N VAL A 73 -6.87 -5.20 0.48
CA VAL A 73 -6.42 -6.28 -0.41
C VAL A 73 -5.55 -7.30 0.32
N GLY A 74 -5.66 -8.57 -0.10
CA GLY A 74 -5.11 -9.70 0.65
C GLY A 74 -4.14 -10.61 -0.08
N GLY A 75 -3.51 -11.48 0.73
CA GLY A 75 -2.46 -12.41 0.31
C GLY A 75 -2.88 -13.50 -0.67
N LYS A 76 -4.18 -13.74 -0.90
CA LYS A 76 -4.66 -14.70 -1.92
C LYS A 76 -5.44 -13.99 -3.04
N GLY A 77 -5.25 -12.69 -3.15
CA GLY A 77 -5.83 -11.87 -4.21
C GLY A 77 -7.24 -11.38 -3.94
N GLU A 78 -7.70 -11.44 -2.69
CA GLU A 78 -8.98 -10.89 -2.28
C GLU A 78 -8.98 -9.37 -2.27
N VAL A 79 -10.12 -8.79 -2.65
CA VAL A 79 -10.43 -7.37 -2.45
C VAL A 79 -11.70 -7.28 -1.63
N PHE A 80 -11.59 -6.68 -0.44
CA PHE A 80 -12.70 -6.45 0.47
C PHE A 80 -13.11 -4.98 0.41
N VAL A 81 -14.42 -4.74 0.41
CA VAL A 81 -15.03 -3.42 0.60
C VAL A 81 -15.79 -3.45 1.92
N VAL A 82 -15.49 -2.51 2.80
CA VAL A 82 -15.94 -2.47 4.19
C VAL A 82 -16.56 -1.10 4.47
N TRP A 83 -17.77 -1.09 5.03
CA TRP A 83 -18.52 0.14 5.28
C TRP A 83 -19.08 0.16 6.70
N ARG A 84 -19.45 1.35 7.16
CA ARG A 84 -20.15 1.53 8.42
C ARG A 84 -21.62 1.14 8.27
N GLU A 85 -22.13 0.28 9.15
CA GLU A 85 -23.53 -0.13 9.17
C GLU A 85 -24.13 0.10 10.56
N GLY A 86 -24.66 1.30 10.78
CA GLY A 86 -25.15 1.74 12.10
C GLY A 86 -24.03 1.72 13.14
N GLU A 87 -24.19 0.92 14.20
CA GLU A 87 -23.15 0.74 15.22
C GLU A 87 -22.08 -0.30 14.85
N GLY A 88 -22.31 -1.11 13.81
CA GLY A 88 -21.45 -2.21 13.39
C GLY A 88 -20.74 -1.96 12.06
N TRP A 89 -20.21 -3.06 11.50
CA TRP A 89 -19.46 -3.08 10.25
C TRP A 89 -20.09 -4.04 9.27
N GLY A 90 -20.31 -3.58 8.04
CA GLY A 90 -20.67 -4.42 6.90
C GLY A 90 -19.46 -4.63 6.00
N SER A 91 -19.37 -5.78 5.34
CA SER A 91 -18.31 -6.01 4.35
C SER A 91 -18.77 -6.93 3.22
N THR A 92 -18.08 -6.84 2.08
CA THR A 92 -18.23 -7.75 0.95
C THR A 92 -16.88 -8.01 0.30
N ARG A 93 -16.71 -9.19 -0.28
CA ARG A 93 -15.55 -9.49 -1.13
C ARG A 93 -15.90 -9.15 -2.57
N ALA A 94 -15.34 -8.05 -3.07
CA ALA A 94 -15.56 -7.54 -4.42
C ALA A 94 -14.90 -8.41 -5.49
N LEU A 95 -13.72 -8.96 -5.22
CA LEU A 95 -12.96 -9.78 -6.17
C LEU A 95 -12.07 -10.80 -5.46
N SER A 96 -11.67 -11.84 -6.20
CA SER A 96 -10.54 -12.72 -5.89
C SER A 96 -9.76 -13.03 -7.18
N THR A 97 -8.48 -12.68 -7.24
CA THR A 97 -7.64 -12.82 -8.46
C THR A 97 -6.80 -14.09 -8.48
N GLY A 98 -6.64 -14.77 -7.33
CA GLY A 98 -5.80 -15.96 -7.15
C GLY A 98 -4.29 -15.71 -7.02
N GLY A 99 -3.85 -14.46 -7.14
CA GLY A 99 -2.47 -14.03 -6.86
C GLY A 99 -2.47 -12.91 -5.82
N GLU A 100 -1.46 -12.90 -4.96
CA GLU A 100 -1.31 -11.92 -3.88
C GLU A 100 -1.40 -10.49 -4.40
N LEU A 101 -2.32 -9.71 -3.83
CA LEU A 101 -2.41 -8.28 -4.08
C LEU A 101 -1.62 -7.53 -3.00
N VAL A 102 -0.76 -6.62 -3.43
CA VAL A 102 0.27 -6.00 -2.59
C VAL A 102 -0.06 -4.55 -2.26
N GLN A 103 -0.60 -3.80 -3.22
CA GLN A 103 -1.03 -2.42 -3.01
C GLN A 103 -2.39 -2.18 -3.64
N VAL A 104 -3.16 -1.27 -3.03
CA VAL A 104 -4.44 -0.79 -3.54
C VAL A 104 -4.49 0.73 -3.47
N ALA A 105 -5.21 1.33 -4.39
CA ALA A 105 -5.56 2.74 -4.38
C ALA A 105 -6.99 2.92 -4.92
N VAL A 106 -7.63 4.01 -4.53
CA VAL A 106 -8.97 4.39 -4.99
C VAL A 106 -8.89 5.75 -5.66
N GLY A 107 -9.57 5.92 -6.78
CA GLY A 107 -9.62 7.18 -7.50
C GLY A 107 -10.52 7.14 -8.73
N ASP A 108 -10.78 8.32 -9.30
CA ASP A 108 -11.58 8.49 -10.51
C ASP A 108 -10.72 8.16 -11.75
N VAL A 109 -10.73 6.88 -12.15
CA VAL A 109 -9.92 6.35 -13.26
C VAL A 109 -10.73 6.33 -14.56
N ASP A 110 -12.04 6.09 -14.47
CA ASP A 110 -13.00 6.16 -15.57
C ASP A 110 -14.21 7.02 -15.17
N PRO A 111 -14.16 8.35 -15.39
CA PRO A 111 -15.21 9.28 -14.94
C PRO A 111 -16.57 9.09 -15.61
N THR A 112 -16.68 8.13 -16.55
CA THR A 112 -17.96 7.74 -17.14
C THR A 112 -18.74 6.76 -16.28
N ARG A 113 -18.16 6.28 -15.17
CA ARG A 113 -18.77 5.34 -14.23
C ARG A 113 -19.21 6.06 -12.96
N PRO A 114 -20.24 5.53 -12.28
CA PRO A 114 -20.64 6.05 -10.98
C PRO A 114 -19.69 5.53 -9.88
N GLY A 115 -19.35 6.42 -8.93
CA GLY A 115 -18.39 6.12 -7.87
C GLY A 115 -16.94 6.16 -8.35
N LEU A 116 -16.01 5.95 -7.42
CA LEU A 116 -14.59 5.82 -7.68
C LEU A 116 -14.22 4.37 -7.97
N GLU A 117 -13.16 4.17 -8.76
CA GLU A 117 -12.63 2.84 -9.00
C GLU A 117 -11.56 2.43 -8.00
N ILE A 118 -11.50 1.13 -7.76
CA ILE A 118 -10.42 0.48 -7.03
C ILE A 118 -9.37 0.03 -8.04
N VAL A 119 -8.11 0.37 -7.83
CA VAL A 119 -6.99 -0.20 -8.58
C VAL A 119 -6.10 -0.98 -7.64
N ALA A 120 -5.92 -2.27 -7.93
CA ALA A 120 -5.05 -3.15 -7.16
C ALA A 120 -3.91 -3.68 -8.03
N VAL A 121 -2.72 -3.76 -7.43
CA VAL A 121 -1.53 -4.34 -8.04
C VAL A 121 -0.93 -5.43 -7.18
N GLY A 122 -0.31 -6.42 -7.82
CA GLY A 122 0.38 -7.50 -7.14
C GLY A 122 0.83 -8.59 -8.09
N ALA A 123 0.94 -9.81 -7.57
CA ALA A 123 1.27 -11.00 -8.33
C ALA A 123 0.08 -11.45 -9.17
N SER A 124 0.33 -11.88 -10.41
CA SER A 124 -0.72 -12.47 -11.27
C SER A 124 -1.18 -13.85 -10.80
N ARG A 125 -0.36 -14.52 -9.98
CA ARG A 125 -0.58 -15.81 -9.31
C ARG A 125 0.45 -15.99 -8.19
N GLY A 126 0.14 -16.81 -7.19
CA GLY A 126 1.08 -17.08 -6.09
C GLY A 126 1.30 -15.85 -5.19
N GLY A 127 2.36 -15.88 -4.39
CA GLY A 127 2.75 -14.80 -3.47
C GLY A 127 3.72 -13.77 -4.07
N GLU A 128 3.94 -12.67 -3.35
CA GLU A 128 4.91 -11.61 -3.67
C GLU A 128 6.32 -12.16 -3.90
N ASP A 129 6.73 -13.14 -3.10
CA ASP A 129 8.11 -13.68 -3.11
C ASP A 129 8.34 -14.80 -4.16
N ASP A 130 7.31 -15.19 -4.92
CA ASP A 130 7.39 -16.30 -5.89
C ASP A 130 8.05 -15.89 -7.23
N GLY A 131 8.40 -14.61 -7.40
CA GLY A 131 8.99 -14.09 -8.64
C GLY A 131 8.03 -14.16 -9.84
N THR A 132 6.72 -14.14 -9.60
CA THR A 132 5.71 -14.26 -10.65
C THR A 132 5.49 -12.94 -11.39
N PRO A 133 4.96 -12.99 -12.63
CA PRO A 133 4.56 -11.80 -13.37
C PRO A 133 3.57 -10.95 -12.55
N GLY A 134 3.72 -9.62 -12.60
CA GLY A 134 2.82 -8.69 -11.93
C GLY A 134 1.53 -8.48 -12.71
N ARG A 135 0.48 -8.00 -12.03
CA ARG A 135 -0.80 -7.60 -12.65
C ARG A 135 -1.35 -6.33 -12.02
N ALA A 136 -1.87 -5.43 -12.86
CA ALA A 136 -2.72 -4.32 -12.47
C ALA A 136 -4.17 -4.61 -12.86
N THR A 137 -5.09 -4.48 -11.90
CA THR A 137 -6.52 -4.77 -12.05
C THR A 137 -7.33 -3.55 -11.62
N LEU A 138 -8.25 -3.12 -12.49
CA LEU A 138 -9.28 -2.14 -12.17
C LEU A 138 -10.54 -2.87 -11.72
N ILE A 139 -11.15 -2.41 -10.64
CA ILE A 139 -12.36 -2.99 -10.05
C ILE A 139 -13.36 -1.86 -9.84
N TYR A 140 -14.60 -2.09 -10.24
CA TYR A 140 -15.64 -1.06 -10.23
C TYR A 140 -17.02 -1.66 -9.99
N ARG A 141 -17.94 -0.81 -9.54
CA ARG A 141 -19.33 -1.17 -9.33
C ARG A 141 -20.12 -0.97 -10.64
N ALA A 142 -20.81 -2.01 -11.10
CA ALA A 142 -21.70 -1.96 -12.25
C ALA A 142 -23.10 -2.43 -11.85
N GLY A 143 -23.95 -1.48 -11.46
CA GLY A 143 -25.23 -1.80 -10.80
C GLY A 143 -24.96 -2.48 -9.46
N ASP A 144 -25.56 -3.65 -9.24
CA ASP A 144 -25.41 -4.40 -7.98
C ASP A 144 -24.21 -5.36 -7.95
N GLN A 145 -23.39 -5.37 -9.00
CA GLN A 145 -22.29 -6.30 -9.16
C GLN A 145 -20.94 -5.60 -9.19
N TRP A 146 -19.94 -6.25 -8.62
CA TRP A 146 -18.54 -5.89 -8.82
C TRP A 146 -18.06 -6.47 -10.15
N GLN A 147 -17.37 -5.64 -10.93
CA GLN A 147 -16.75 -6.01 -12.19
C GLN A 147 -15.26 -5.71 -12.11
N SER A 148 -14.48 -6.34 -12.98
CA SER A 148 -13.04 -6.09 -13.05
C SER A 148 -12.53 -6.07 -14.49
N GLU A 149 -11.51 -5.24 -14.72
CA GLU A 149 -10.75 -5.17 -15.95
C GLU A 149 -9.27 -5.38 -15.67
N ARG A 150 -8.64 -6.20 -16.49
CA ARG A 150 -7.19 -6.30 -16.51
C ARG A 150 -6.62 -5.09 -17.23
N LEU A 151 -5.87 -4.26 -16.51
CA LEU A 151 -5.18 -3.10 -17.06
C LEU A 151 -3.90 -3.53 -17.77
N ARG A 152 -3.10 -4.37 -17.11
CA ARG A 152 -1.78 -4.80 -17.60
C ARG A 152 -1.27 -6.02 -16.84
N ASP A 153 -0.51 -6.88 -17.53
CA ASP A 153 0.41 -7.81 -16.88
C ASP A 153 1.84 -7.33 -17.15
N GLU A 154 2.72 -7.50 -16.17
CA GLU A 154 4.14 -7.19 -16.26
C GLU A 154 5.00 -8.42 -16.07
N ARG A 155 6.25 -8.36 -16.55
CA ARG A 155 7.19 -9.48 -16.40
C ARG A 155 7.64 -9.69 -14.95
N SER A 156 7.51 -8.66 -14.12
CA SER A 156 7.89 -8.68 -12.71
C SER A 156 6.73 -8.17 -11.86
N LEU A 157 6.79 -8.44 -10.56
CA LEU A 157 5.80 -8.01 -9.59
C LEU A 157 5.55 -6.49 -9.68
N LEU A 158 4.27 -6.11 -9.77
CA LEU A 158 3.83 -4.73 -9.58
C LEU A 158 3.56 -4.51 -8.09
N HIS A 159 4.07 -3.39 -7.57
CA HIS A 159 4.07 -3.13 -6.13
C HIS A 159 3.72 -1.68 -5.80
N ALA A 160 3.68 -0.79 -6.79
CA ALA A 160 3.29 0.60 -6.65
C ALA A 160 2.13 0.94 -7.60
N VAL A 161 1.09 1.61 -7.08
CA VAL A 161 -0.05 2.09 -7.86
C VAL A 161 -0.51 3.45 -7.38
N CYS A 162 -0.83 4.35 -8.31
CA CYS A 162 -1.40 5.66 -8.02
C CYS A 162 -2.33 6.10 -9.16
N PRO A 163 -3.66 6.18 -8.92
CA PRO A 163 -4.57 6.87 -9.82
C PRO A 163 -4.13 8.31 -10.03
N VAL A 164 -4.21 8.78 -11.28
CA VAL A 164 -3.89 10.16 -11.67
C VAL A 164 -4.91 10.62 -12.73
N PRO A 165 -5.06 11.93 -12.99
CA PRO A 165 -6.02 12.40 -13.97
C PRO A 165 -5.72 11.79 -15.34
N GLY A 166 -6.70 11.06 -15.88
CA GLY A 166 -6.62 10.39 -17.18
C GLY A 166 -5.85 9.07 -17.19
N GLY A 167 -5.57 8.45 -16.04
CA GLY A 167 -4.97 7.11 -16.01
C GLY A 167 -4.52 6.61 -14.64
N VAL A 168 -3.63 5.63 -14.67
CA VAL A 168 -3.03 5.03 -13.48
C VAL A 168 -1.52 4.93 -13.67
N LEU A 169 -0.75 5.48 -12.74
CA LEU A 169 0.69 5.23 -12.67
C LEU A 169 0.94 3.91 -11.93
N VAL A 170 1.74 3.03 -12.53
CA VAL A 170 2.18 1.77 -11.91
C VAL A 170 3.68 1.63 -12.00
N ALA A 171 4.27 0.97 -11.01
CA ALA A 171 5.67 0.54 -11.03
C ALA A 171 5.87 -0.71 -10.18
N GLY A 172 7.00 -1.38 -10.40
CA GLY A 172 7.29 -2.66 -9.76
C GLY A 172 8.77 -2.98 -9.63
N TYR A 173 9.05 -4.28 -9.58
CA TYR A 173 10.40 -4.81 -9.38
C TYR A 173 11.28 -4.76 -10.63
N ASP A 174 10.69 -4.51 -11.79
CA ASP A 174 11.42 -4.21 -13.02
C ASP A 174 11.86 -2.73 -13.11
N GLN A 175 11.55 -1.93 -12.08
CA GLN A 175 11.94 -0.54 -11.93
C GLN A 175 11.31 0.40 -12.97
N ARG A 176 10.41 -0.07 -13.83
CA ARG A 176 9.79 0.77 -14.85
C ARG A 176 8.55 1.47 -14.32
N VAL A 177 8.39 2.73 -14.69
CA VAL A 177 7.17 3.50 -14.44
C VAL A 177 6.34 3.51 -15.72
N ALA A 178 5.09 3.05 -15.63
CA ALA A 178 4.15 3.09 -16.74
C ALA A 178 2.91 3.88 -16.37
N LEU A 179 2.41 4.68 -17.31
CA LEU A 179 1.09 5.29 -17.26
C LEU A 179 0.12 4.43 -18.06
N LEU A 180 -0.89 3.88 -17.38
CA LEU A 180 -1.97 3.10 -17.97
C LEU A 180 -3.14 4.02 -18.26
N GLN A 181 -3.54 4.13 -19.52
CA GLN A 181 -4.62 5.02 -19.96
C GLN A 181 -5.56 4.30 -20.91
N ARG A 182 -6.82 4.73 -20.93
CA ARG A 182 -7.78 4.25 -21.91
C ARG A 182 -7.67 5.11 -23.18
N VAL A 183 -7.27 4.49 -24.28
CA VAL A 183 -7.17 5.10 -25.61
C VAL A 183 -8.07 4.31 -26.54
N GLU A 184 -9.06 4.97 -27.15
CA GLU A 184 -10.04 4.34 -28.05
C GLU A 184 -10.73 3.11 -27.41
N GLY A 185 -11.10 3.23 -26.14
CA GLY A 185 -11.76 2.17 -25.38
C GLY A 185 -10.87 1.00 -24.96
N ARG A 186 -9.54 1.08 -25.16
CA ARG A 186 -8.60 0.03 -24.75
C ARG A 186 -7.52 0.58 -23.83
N TRP A 187 -7.11 -0.22 -22.85
CA TRP A 187 -5.96 0.10 -22.00
C TRP A 187 -4.66 0.04 -22.79
N ARG A 188 -3.90 1.14 -22.73
CA ARG A 188 -2.57 1.30 -23.28
C ARG A 188 -1.62 1.72 -22.18
N ALA A 189 -0.38 1.27 -22.27
CA ALA A 189 0.66 1.67 -21.37
C ALA A 189 1.66 2.55 -22.11
N LYS A 190 1.94 3.71 -21.54
CA LYS A 190 3.04 4.58 -21.93
C LYS A 190 4.17 4.40 -20.91
N ASP A 191 5.34 3.98 -21.38
CA ASP A 191 6.54 3.92 -20.55
C ASP A 191 7.05 5.34 -20.28
N LEU A 192 7.33 5.63 -19.02
CA LEU A 192 7.77 6.95 -18.55
C LEU A 192 9.24 6.95 -18.10
N GLY A 193 9.89 5.79 -18.03
CA GLY A 193 11.29 5.64 -17.65
C GLY A 193 11.52 4.66 -16.51
N GLU A 194 12.73 4.72 -15.96
CA GLU A 194 13.24 3.77 -14.97
C GLU A 194 13.52 4.47 -13.64
N LEU A 195 13.15 3.82 -12.54
CA LEU A 195 13.47 4.21 -11.18
C LEU A 195 14.85 3.66 -10.79
N PRO A 196 15.57 4.29 -9.84
CA PRO A 196 16.87 3.78 -9.37
C PRO A 196 16.82 2.40 -8.71
N GLY A 197 15.63 1.97 -8.25
CA GLY A 197 15.42 0.65 -7.67
C GLY A 197 13.95 0.23 -7.67
N PRO A 198 13.66 -1.03 -7.27
CA PRO A 198 12.31 -1.58 -7.22
C PRO A 198 11.32 -0.69 -6.47
N ALA A 199 10.21 -0.33 -7.10
CA ALA A 199 9.17 0.49 -6.48
C ALA A 199 8.46 -0.29 -5.38
N ARG A 200 8.11 0.41 -4.28
CA ARG A 200 7.40 -0.16 -3.13
C ARG A 200 6.06 0.50 -2.84
N CYS A 201 5.94 1.79 -3.16
CA CYS A 201 4.74 2.58 -2.94
C CYS A 201 4.71 3.72 -3.95
N ALA A 202 3.51 4.14 -4.33
CA ALA A 202 3.27 5.39 -5.03
C ALA A 202 2.15 6.16 -4.32
N VAL A 203 2.31 7.47 -4.20
CA VAL A 203 1.28 8.37 -3.66
C VAL A 203 1.08 9.57 -4.58
N PRO A 204 -0.14 10.09 -4.70
CA PRO A 204 -0.39 11.26 -5.53
C PRO A 204 0.37 12.46 -4.97
N LEU A 205 0.94 13.26 -5.86
CA LEU A 205 1.51 14.56 -5.47
C LEU A 205 0.39 15.60 -5.43
N PRO A 206 0.26 16.38 -4.35
CA PRO A 206 -0.69 17.47 -4.30
C PRO A 206 -0.28 18.54 -5.32
N ASP A 207 -1.20 18.91 -6.19
CA ASP A 207 -1.09 20.05 -7.09
C ASP A 207 -2.43 20.79 -7.07
N ASP A 208 -2.40 22.10 -7.30
CA ASP A 208 -3.58 22.95 -7.42
C ASP A 208 -3.81 23.23 -8.93
N PRO A 209 -4.94 22.80 -9.54
CA PRO A 209 -6.17 22.29 -8.91
C PRO A 209 -6.32 20.75 -8.84
N GLY A 210 -5.28 19.96 -9.15
CA GLY A 210 -5.35 18.50 -9.03
C GLY A 210 -4.00 17.81 -9.25
N PRO A 211 -3.84 16.53 -8.89
CA PRO A 211 -2.53 15.88 -8.79
C PRO A 211 -1.79 15.87 -10.12
N ALA A 212 -0.59 16.47 -10.14
CA ALA A 212 0.27 16.50 -11.33
C ALA A 212 1.21 15.30 -11.40
N GLY A 213 0.83 14.18 -10.80
CA GLY A 213 1.59 12.93 -10.85
C GLY A 213 1.72 12.29 -9.49
N ALA A 214 2.87 11.65 -9.24
CA ALA A 214 3.05 10.81 -8.06
C ALA A 214 4.48 10.86 -7.53
N ALA A 215 4.66 10.56 -6.25
CA ALA A 215 5.95 10.21 -5.67
C ALA A 215 6.05 8.69 -5.51
N PHE A 216 7.20 8.13 -5.87
CA PHE A 216 7.54 6.73 -5.71
C PHE A 216 8.61 6.60 -4.65
N CYS A 217 8.52 5.56 -3.82
CA CYS A 217 9.62 5.14 -2.97
C CYS A 217 10.15 3.78 -3.39
N CYS A 218 11.46 3.61 -3.29
CA CYS A 218 12.17 2.47 -3.82
C CYS A 218 12.90 1.69 -2.74
N LYS A 219 13.10 0.39 -2.99
CA LYS A 219 13.82 -0.53 -2.09
C LYS A 219 15.30 -0.16 -1.91
N ASP A 220 15.89 0.59 -2.84
CA ASP A 220 17.26 1.09 -2.74
C ASP A 220 17.39 2.35 -1.86
N GLY A 221 16.26 2.87 -1.37
CA GLY A 221 16.20 4.05 -0.52
C GLY A 221 16.00 5.37 -1.26
N SER A 222 15.84 5.34 -2.58
CA SER A 222 15.47 6.52 -3.37
C SER A 222 13.98 6.87 -3.23
N VAL A 223 13.70 8.17 -3.34
CA VAL A 223 12.36 8.73 -3.57
C VAL A 223 12.41 9.52 -4.87
N VAL A 224 11.48 9.24 -5.78
CA VAL A 224 11.43 9.83 -7.13
C VAL A 224 10.06 10.45 -7.35
N ARG A 225 10.02 11.70 -7.79
CA ARG A 225 8.79 12.36 -8.24
C ARG A 225 8.58 12.07 -9.72
N CYS A 226 7.40 11.66 -10.10
CA CYS A 226 6.91 11.61 -11.48
C CYS A 226 5.98 12.81 -11.66
N VAL A 227 6.47 13.87 -12.31
CA VAL A 227 5.77 15.15 -12.43
C VAL A 227 5.28 15.35 -13.86
N ARG A 228 4.01 15.73 -14.01
CA ARG A 228 3.37 15.99 -15.29
C ARG A 228 3.93 17.28 -15.91
N ARG A 229 4.27 17.20 -17.19
CA ARG A 229 4.77 18.28 -18.05
C ARG A 229 3.95 18.30 -19.33
N GLY A 230 2.83 19.03 -19.31
CA GLY A 230 1.85 18.98 -20.40
C GLY A 230 1.19 17.60 -20.52
N ASP A 231 1.42 16.93 -21.65
CA ASP A 231 0.93 15.57 -21.93
C ASP A 231 1.96 14.47 -21.59
N ASP A 232 3.11 14.85 -21.03
CA ASP A 232 4.16 13.93 -20.61
C ASP A 232 4.39 13.94 -19.10
N TYR A 233 5.26 13.04 -18.64
CA TYR A 233 5.73 12.96 -17.28
C TYR A 233 7.26 12.94 -17.25
N GLU A 234 7.81 13.50 -16.18
CA GLU A 234 9.25 13.61 -15.95
C GLU A 234 9.59 12.99 -14.59
N LEU A 235 10.56 12.06 -14.57
CA LEU A 235 11.08 11.46 -13.35
C LEU A 235 12.20 12.34 -12.76
N GLN A 236 12.02 12.78 -11.53
CA GLN A 236 12.93 13.69 -10.82
C GLN A 236 13.32 13.10 -9.45
N PRO A 237 14.61 12.90 -9.16
CA PRO A 237 15.05 12.47 -7.83
C PRO A 237 14.65 13.50 -6.76
N ALA A 238 14.09 13.02 -5.64
CA ALA A 238 13.57 13.86 -4.56
C ALA A 238 14.36 13.71 -3.26
N ASP A 239 14.61 12.47 -2.83
CA ASP A 239 15.36 12.13 -1.61
C ASP A 239 16.11 10.80 -1.79
N PHE A 240 17.13 10.57 -0.96
CA PHE A 240 17.87 9.30 -0.93
C PHE A 240 18.39 8.97 0.47
N ARG A 241 18.29 7.69 0.85
CA ARG A 241 19.00 7.08 1.98
C ARG A 241 19.54 5.72 1.57
N ALA A 242 20.53 5.23 2.30
CA ALA A 242 21.04 3.87 2.10
C ALA A 242 20.06 2.77 2.57
N SER A 243 19.05 3.12 3.39
CA SER A 243 18.00 2.20 3.81
C SER A 243 16.82 2.22 2.84
N GLY A 244 16.25 1.04 2.57
CA GLY A 244 15.07 0.91 1.72
C GLY A 244 13.85 1.66 2.26
N ARG A 245 12.98 2.12 1.36
CA ARG A 245 11.73 2.80 1.71
C ARG A 245 10.55 1.83 1.66
N ALA A 246 9.66 1.93 2.65
CA ALA A 246 8.48 1.08 2.72
C ALA A 246 7.21 1.79 2.20
N ARG A 247 6.95 3.02 2.68
CA ARG A 247 5.73 3.79 2.35
C ARG A 247 5.99 5.29 2.29
N LEU A 248 5.08 5.97 1.60
CA LEU A 248 4.98 7.41 1.51
C LEU A 248 3.59 7.89 1.88
N SER A 249 3.51 9.15 2.26
CA SER A 249 2.30 9.97 2.18
C SER A 249 2.71 11.37 1.72
N ALA A 250 1.80 12.10 1.09
CA ALA A 250 2.03 13.46 0.62
C ALA A 250 0.91 14.36 1.13
N ALA A 251 1.27 15.47 1.77
CA ALA A 251 0.33 16.51 2.17
C ALA A 251 1.03 17.86 2.15
N ASN A 252 0.30 18.89 1.74
CA ASN A 252 0.85 20.22 1.50
C ASN A 252 2.11 20.14 0.62
N ASP A 253 3.21 20.74 1.04
CA ASP A 253 4.50 20.76 0.37
C ASP A 253 5.48 19.69 0.88
N HIS A 254 5.00 18.68 1.62
CA HIS A 254 5.82 17.68 2.31
C HIS A 254 5.49 16.23 1.91
N LEU A 255 6.53 15.40 1.84
CA LEU A 255 6.41 13.94 1.90
C LEU A 255 6.71 13.46 3.31
N LEU A 256 5.89 12.53 3.80
CA LEU A 256 6.21 11.69 4.94
C LEU A 256 6.74 10.35 4.43
N VAL A 257 7.92 9.95 4.89
CA VAL A 257 8.64 8.77 4.41
C VAL A 257 8.89 7.79 5.54
N ALA A 258 8.39 6.57 5.40
CA ALA A 258 8.62 5.45 6.32
C ALA A 258 9.69 4.49 5.78
N ASP A 259 10.73 4.25 6.57
CA ASP A 259 11.91 3.48 6.18
C ASP A 259 11.94 2.06 6.77
N ASP A 260 12.60 1.16 6.04
CA ASP A 260 12.87 -0.22 6.47
C ASP A 260 13.77 -0.32 7.71
N ASP A 261 14.43 0.78 8.09
CA ASP A 261 15.29 0.86 9.29
C ASP A 261 14.55 1.42 10.53
N GLY A 262 13.22 1.60 10.44
CA GLY A 262 12.39 2.11 11.51
C GLY A 262 12.30 3.64 11.59
N THR A 263 12.93 4.37 10.66
CA THR A 263 12.90 5.84 10.63
C THR A 263 11.63 6.38 9.96
N LEU A 264 10.99 7.37 10.58
CA LEU A 264 9.98 8.23 9.95
C LEU A 264 10.57 9.63 9.75
N ALA A 265 10.44 10.18 8.55
CA ALA A 265 10.97 11.51 8.25
C ALA A 265 10.07 12.34 7.36
N LEU A 266 10.15 13.66 7.54
CA LEU A 266 9.60 14.65 6.64
C LEU A 266 10.63 15.07 5.60
N VAL A 267 10.22 15.08 4.34
CA VAL A 267 11.00 15.56 3.21
C VAL A 267 10.23 16.73 2.58
N PRO A 268 10.74 17.98 2.70
CA PRO A 268 10.08 19.16 2.13
C PRO A 268 10.27 19.24 0.61
N GLY A 269 9.53 20.15 -0.04
CA GLY A 269 9.81 20.59 -1.41
C GLY A 269 8.93 19.96 -2.49
N LEU A 270 7.66 19.68 -2.19
CA LEU A 270 6.72 19.19 -3.20
C LEU A 270 6.17 20.28 -4.14
N ALA A 271 6.19 21.56 -3.74
CA ALA A 271 5.65 22.65 -4.56
C ALA A 271 6.25 22.67 -5.99
N PRO A 272 5.42 22.68 -7.05
CA PRO A 272 5.88 22.82 -8.44
C PRO A 272 6.67 24.12 -8.63
N GLY A 273 7.77 24.04 -9.38
CA GLY A 273 8.53 25.23 -9.78
C GLY A 273 9.55 25.75 -8.77
N LEU A 274 9.69 25.14 -7.59
CA LEU A 274 10.89 25.36 -6.78
C LEU A 274 12.10 24.77 -7.53
N PRO A 275 13.17 25.56 -7.77
CA PRO A 275 14.39 25.04 -8.34
C PRO A 275 14.84 23.81 -7.55
N THR A 276 15.33 22.77 -8.23
CA THR A 276 15.97 21.59 -7.62
C THR A 276 17.15 21.96 -6.71
N HIS A 277 17.54 23.23 -6.62
CA HIS A 277 18.58 23.77 -5.76
C HIS A 277 18.06 24.57 -4.55
N VAL A 278 16.74 24.70 -4.33
CA VAL A 278 16.16 25.06 -3.00
C VAL A 278 16.23 23.84 -2.04
N ARG A 279 17.25 22.99 -2.25
CA ARG A 279 17.75 21.83 -1.49
C ARG A 279 18.37 22.23 -0.15
N GLY A 280 17.80 23.22 0.53
CA GLY A 280 18.36 23.79 1.76
C GLY A 280 17.65 23.31 3.03
N GLN A 281 16.37 22.93 2.96
CA GLN A 281 15.71 22.30 4.09
C GLN A 281 16.06 20.82 4.09
N ALA A 282 16.91 20.46 5.04
CA ALA A 282 17.25 19.07 5.26
C ALA A 282 16.00 18.29 5.64
N ARG A 283 15.89 17.07 5.11
CA ARG A 283 15.07 16.00 5.67
C ARG A 283 15.11 16.05 7.21
N VAL A 284 13.96 15.98 7.85
CA VAL A 284 13.85 15.96 9.31
C VAL A 284 13.38 14.59 9.77
N GLU A 285 14.23 13.87 10.51
CA GLU A 285 13.80 12.67 11.23
C GLU A 285 12.92 13.09 12.40
N ILE A 286 11.68 12.57 12.43
CA ILE A 286 10.68 12.94 13.44
C ILE A 286 10.38 11.79 14.40
N TYR A 287 10.73 10.56 14.03
CA TYR A 287 10.48 9.37 14.82
C TYR A 287 11.40 8.22 14.42
N ARG A 288 11.64 7.31 15.37
CA ARG A 288 12.38 6.07 15.17
C ARG A 288 11.76 4.95 15.99
N ALA A 289 11.26 3.91 15.32
CA ALA A 289 10.84 2.66 15.93
C ALA A 289 12.00 1.65 16.02
N SER A 290 11.82 0.62 16.84
CA SER A 290 12.75 -0.52 16.93
C SER A 290 12.60 -1.52 15.77
N SER A 291 11.49 -1.46 15.05
CA SER A 291 11.16 -2.33 13.91
C SER A 291 10.91 -1.52 12.64
N LYS A 292 10.83 -2.21 11.49
CA LYS A 292 10.56 -1.57 10.19
C LYS A 292 9.24 -0.80 10.24
N LEU A 293 9.20 0.41 9.70
CA LEU A 293 7.94 1.10 9.48
C LEU A 293 7.31 0.60 8.17
N ARG A 294 5.98 0.46 8.17
CA ARG A 294 5.23 -0.17 7.08
C ARG A 294 4.07 0.67 6.57
N GLY A 295 3.73 1.76 7.25
CA GLY A 295 2.65 2.68 6.88
C GLY A 295 3.09 4.12 7.09
N ALA A 296 2.59 5.04 6.28
CA ALA A 296 2.81 6.47 6.47
C ALA A 296 1.55 7.23 6.06
N VAL A 297 1.09 8.14 6.91
CA VAL A 297 -0.01 9.08 6.64
C VAL A 297 0.39 10.43 7.21
N LEU A 298 0.25 11.51 6.45
CA LEU A 298 0.41 12.89 6.93
C LEU A 298 -0.95 13.59 6.76
N ALA A 299 -1.67 13.81 7.86
CA ALA A 299 -3.04 14.34 7.83
C ALA A 299 -3.45 14.95 9.18
N ASP A 300 -4.51 15.75 9.18
CA ASP A 300 -5.17 16.26 10.40
C ASP A 300 -6.07 15.15 10.98
N VAL A 301 -5.48 14.26 11.77
CA VAL A 301 -6.18 13.11 12.37
C VAL A 301 -6.72 13.42 13.77
N ASP A 302 -6.18 14.45 14.42
CA ASP A 302 -6.68 14.96 15.70
C ASP A 302 -6.97 16.47 15.59
N PRO A 303 -8.21 16.85 15.25
CA PRO A 303 -8.60 18.26 15.11
C PRO A 303 -8.47 19.10 16.39
N SER A 304 -8.20 18.47 17.55
CA SER A 304 -7.92 19.20 18.79
C SER A 304 -6.48 19.71 18.87
N VAL A 305 -5.60 19.24 17.98
CA VAL A 305 -4.21 19.68 17.84
C VAL A 305 -4.09 20.47 16.53
N PRO A 306 -3.61 21.73 16.57
CA PRO A 306 -3.41 22.49 15.34
C PRO A 306 -2.31 21.89 14.45
N GLY A 307 -2.62 21.59 13.19
CA GLY A 307 -1.64 21.20 12.18
C GLY A 307 -1.95 19.84 11.56
N LEU A 308 -0.92 19.23 10.97
CA LEU A 308 -0.99 17.85 10.50
C LEU A 308 -0.21 16.96 11.47
N GLU A 309 -0.75 15.79 11.75
CA GLU A 309 -0.04 14.70 12.41
C GLU A 309 0.66 13.81 11.39
N ALA A 310 1.77 13.22 11.82
CA ALA A 310 2.40 12.11 11.13
C ALA A 310 1.96 10.80 11.77
N CYS A 311 1.38 9.88 11.00
CA CYS A 311 0.99 8.56 11.48
C CYS A 311 1.84 7.49 10.82
N THR A 312 2.16 6.44 11.57
CA THR A 312 2.91 5.29 11.07
C THR A 312 2.45 4.01 11.72
N CYS A 313 2.68 2.89 11.05
CA CYS A 313 2.56 1.57 11.65
C CYS A 313 3.86 0.76 11.49
N SER A 314 4.08 -0.20 12.37
CA SER A 314 5.36 -0.92 12.46
C SER A 314 5.24 -2.42 12.25
N GLY A 315 6.39 -3.05 11.96
CA GLY A 315 6.55 -4.51 11.92
C GLY A 315 6.15 -5.21 13.22
N ALA A 316 6.24 -4.49 14.35
CA ALA A 316 5.85 -4.96 15.69
C ALA A 316 4.34 -4.82 15.98
N GLY A 317 3.55 -4.40 14.99
CA GLY A 317 2.09 -4.29 15.11
C GLY A 317 1.60 -2.98 15.74
N GLU A 318 2.48 -2.02 15.98
CA GLU A 318 2.12 -0.75 16.63
C GLU A 318 1.51 0.22 15.61
N LEU A 319 0.44 0.92 16.00
CA LEU A 319 -0.07 2.10 15.32
C LEU A 319 0.27 3.34 16.15
N THR A 320 1.03 4.26 15.58
CA THR A 320 1.50 5.47 16.26
C THR A 320 1.03 6.72 15.53
N VAL A 321 0.54 7.70 16.29
CA VAL A 321 0.25 9.06 15.82
C VAL A 321 1.23 10.01 16.48
N LEU A 322 1.84 10.89 15.70
CA LEU A 322 2.76 11.92 16.18
C LEU A 322 2.17 13.30 15.94
N SER A 323 2.06 14.08 17.01
CA SER A 323 1.59 15.47 16.97
C SER A 323 2.77 16.44 17.16
N HIS A 324 2.72 17.60 16.51
CA HIS A 324 3.75 18.63 16.68
C HIS A 324 3.35 19.62 17.79
N VAL A 325 3.89 19.43 18.99
CA VAL A 325 3.57 20.22 20.18
C VAL A 325 4.84 20.89 20.69
N GLY A 326 4.79 22.21 20.91
CA GLY A 326 5.93 22.95 21.47
C GLY A 326 7.22 22.86 20.64
N GLY A 327 7.10 22.70 19.31
CA GLY A 327 8.24 22.56 18.41
C GLY A 327 8.84 21.16 18.34
N ARG A 328 8.22 20.14 18.94
CA ARG A 328 8.67 18.75 18.93
C ARG A 328 7.56 17.82 18.47
N TRP A 329 7.95 16.69 17.89
CA TRP A 329 7.03 15.61 17.56
C TRP A 329 6.87 14.70 18.77
N GLU A 330 5.63 14.51 19.22
CA GLU A 330 5.29 13.69 20.39
C GLU A 330 4.49 12.47 19.92
N PRO A 331 5.05 11.25 20.06
CA PRO A 331 4.35 10.03 19.65
C PRO A 331 3.35 9.55 20.70
N VAL A 332 2.20 9.10 20.24
CA VAL A 332 1.17 8.40 21.02
C VAL A 332 0.87 7.08 20.32
N GLU A 333 1.04 5.97 21.05
CA GLU A 333 0.57 4.67 20.60
C GLU A 333 -0.95 4.62 20.69
N VAL A 334 -1.60 4.35 19.56
CA VAL A 334 -3.06 4.28 19.43
C VAL A 334 -3.57 2.88 19.73
N THR A 335 -2.88 1.88 19.21
CA THR A 335 -3.18 0.46 19.41
C THR A 335 -1.99 -0.40 19.02
N GLN A 336 -2.02 -1.67 19.41
CA GLN A 336 -1.07 -2.70 19.01
C GLN A 336 -1.81 -3.97 18.55
N ASP A 337 -1.45 -4.45 17.36
CA ASP A 337 -1.83 -5.76 16.83
C ASP A 337 -0.75 -6.80 17.22
N THR A 338 -1.15 -8.04 17.42
CA THR A 338 -0.23 -9.17 17.65
C THR A 338 0.56 -9.57 16.39
N ALA A 339 0.09 -9.16 15.22
CA ALA A 339 0.71 -9.33 13.92
C ALA A 339 1.22 -7.98 13.37
N THR A 340 2.09 -8.05 12.36
CA THR A 340 2.59 -6.86 11.66
C THR A 340 1.44 -6.05 11.06
N LEU A 341 1.39 -4.76 11.38
CA LEU A 341 0.62 -3.77 10.61
C LEU A 341 1.43 -3.42 9.36
N HIS A 342 0.79 -3.46 8.19
CA HIS A 342 1.46 -3.46 6.90
C HIS A 342 1.20 -2.23 6.04
N ASP A 343 0.12 -1.50 6.29
CA ASP A 343 -0.23 -0.30 5.52
C ASP A 343 -1.15 0.62 6.33
N LEU A 344 -1.24 1.88 5.89
CA LEU A 344 -2.13 2.88 6.46
C LEU A 344 -2.85 3.67 5.38
N CYS A 345 -4.09 4.06 5.66
CA CYS A 345 -4.78 5.11 4.91
C CYS A 345 -5.57 6.02 5.86
N TYR A 346 -5.93 7.20 5.36
CA TYR A 346 -6.72 8.17 6.09
C TYR A 346 -7.71 8.86 5.16
N GLY A 347 -8.89 9.17 5.68
CA GLY A 347 -9.94 9.86 4.96
C GLY A 347 -11.30 9.72 5.64
N PRO A 348 -12.34 10.35 5.07
CA PRO A 348 -13.71 10.15 5.53
C PRO A 348 -14.17 8.69 5.35
N LEU A 349 -14.99 8.18 6.28
CA LEU A 349 -15.60 6.85 6.22
C LEU A 349 -17.08 6.93 6.64
N GLY A 350 -17.99 6.86 5.67
CA GLY A 350 -19.42 7.01 5.89
C GLY A 350 -19.77 8.20 6.79
N ASP A 351 -20.56 7.95 7.84
CA ASP A 351 -20.98 8.91 8.85
C ASP A 351 -19.98 9.08 10.01
N LEU A 352 -18.90 8.29 10.07
CA LEU A 352 -17.87 8.42 11.09
C LEU A 352 -16.99 9.67 10.90
N GLY A 353 -17.00 10.26 9.71
CA GLY A 353 -16.09 11.34 9.35
C GLY A 353 -14.66 10.82 9.16
N PRO A 354 -13.63 11.64 9.44
CA PRO A 354 -12.24 11.26 9.22
C PRO A 354 -11.79 10.13 10.14
N VAL A 355 -11.15 9.11 9.56
CA VAL A 355 -10.60 7.97 10.28
C VAL A 355 -9.19 7.64 9.79
N LEU A 356 -8.38 7.08 10.68
CA LEU A 356 -7.13 6.42 10.35
C LEU A 356 -7.37 4.91 10.32
N ALA A 357 -7.02 4.24 9.24
CA ALA A 357 -7.19 2.79 9.10
C ALA A 357 -5.86 2.07 8.85
N ALA A 358 -5.75 0.85 9.36
CA ALA A 358 -4.54 0.03 9.25
C ALA A 358 -4.84 -1.41 8.83
N ALA A 359 -4.15 -1.90 7.80
CA ALA A 359 -4.20 -3.28 7.36
C ALA A 359 -3.16 -4.13 8.11
N SER A 360 -3.58 -5.27 8.64
CA SER A 360 -2.72 -6.20 9.39
C SER A 360 -2.45 -7.47 8.60
N ARG A 361 -1.21 -7.99 8.70
CA ARG A 361 -0.87 -9.33 8.23
C ARG A 361 -1.57 -10.45 9.01
N GLY A 362 -2.15 -10.15 10.17
CA GLY A 362 -3.06 -11.04 10.88
C GLY A 362 -4.47 -11.12 10.29
N GLY A 363 -4.74 -10.35 9.23
CA GLY A 363 -6.04 -10.33 8.54
C GLY A 363 -7.07 -9.37 9.10
N ARG A 364 -6.65 -8.51 10.04
CA ARG A 364 -7.50 -7.48 10.63
C ARG A 364 -7.36 -6.16 9.89
N LEU A 365 -8.50 -5.48 9.70
CA LEU A 365 -8.54 -4.08 9.30
C LEU A 365 -8.98 -3.25 10.51
N TRP A 366 -8.06 -2.44 11.03
CA TRP A 366 -8.30 -1.58 12.18
C TRP A 366 -8.79 -0.21 11.73
N VAL A 367 -9.71 0.37 12.49
CA VAL A 367 -10.17 1.74 12.34
C VAL A 367 -9.98 2.47 13.66
N ALA A 368 -9.26 3.58 13.61
CA ALA A 368 -9.02 4.48 14.73
C ALA A 368 -9.60 5.86 14.42
N ARG A 369 -10.29 6.44 15.41
CA ARG A 369 -10.79 7.82 15.35
C ARG A 369 -10.64 8.52 16.69
N ARG A 370 -10.51 9.84 16.63
CA ARG A 370 -10.49 10.68 17.82
C ARG A 370 -11.88 10.70 18.48
N ARG A 371 -11.92 10.61 19.82
CA ARG A 371 -13.16 10.73 20.59
C ARG A 371 -13.61 12.17 20.77
#